data_AF-A0A519X7I0-F1
#
_entry.id   AF-A0A519X7I0-F1
#
_cell.length_a   1.000
_cell.length_b   1.000
_cell.length_c   1.000
_cell.angle_alpha   90.00
_cell.angle_beta   90.00
_cell.angle_gamma   90.00
#
_symmetry.space_group_name_H-M   'P 1'
#
loop_
_entity.id
_entity.type
_entity.pdbx_description
1 polymer ?
#
loop_
_entity_poly.entity_id
_entity_poly.type
_entity_poly.pdbx_seq_one_letter_code
_entity_poly.pdbx_strand_id
1 'polypeptide(L)'
;TTMLSCANGETVMLSHDTHLPRPYSLGFRVQGTEGIWMDVNESVYIEGKSKNYDEWDKASVWFEKYDHPLWKKYEKFAEGAGHGGMDWFVFNGFIEAVKQKKQPPIDIYDSLTMSVITPLSEKSLLRGNSPQKFPDFTRGKWKQRKNIFALDDSGF
;
A
#
# COMPACT_ATOMS: atom_id res chain seq x y z
N THR A 1 -15.41 3.33 -9.25
CA THR A 1 -13.95 3.33 -9.48
C THR A 1 -13.43 4.75 -9.37
N THR A 2 -12.24 4.92 -8.80
CA THR A 2 -11.53 6.20 -8.69
C THR A 2 -10.16 6.04 -9.32
N MET A 3 -9.84 6.90 -10.30
CA MET A 3 -8.52 6.95 -10.94
C MET A 3 -7.74 8.15 -10.38
N LEU A 4 -6.52 7.90 -9.94
CA LEU A 4 -5.61 8.91 -9.41
C LEU A 4 -4.37 9.00 -10.30
N SER A 5 -3.91 10.22 -10.57
CA SER A 5 -2.64 10.48 -11.25
C SER A 5 -1.60 10.93 -10.23
N CYS A 6 -0.44 10.30 -10.25
CA CYS A 6 0.70 10.65 -9.40
C CYS A 6 1.62 11.66 -10.10
N ALA A 7 2.39 12.40 -9.30
CA ALA A 7 3.25 13.46 -9.82
C ALA A 7 4.39 12.96 -10.73
N ASN A 8 4.81 11.71 -10.59
CA ASN A 8 5.88 11.10 -11.40
C ASN A 8 5.34 10.24 -12.55
N GLY A 9 4.03 10.27 -12.81
CA GLY A 9 3.40 9.62 -13.97
C GLY A 9 2.72 8.28 -13.67
N GLU A 10 2.82 7.75 -12.46
CA GLU A 10 2.08 6.55 -12.06
C GLU A 10 0.58 6.83 -11.98
N THR A 11 -0.22 5.77 -12.12
CA THR A 11 -1.66 5.83 -11.91
C THR A 11 -2.08 4.84 -10.85
N VAL A 12 -2.98 5.24 -9.96
CA VAL A 12 -3.57 4.36 -8.95
C VAL A 12 -5.07 4.23 -9.23
N MET A 13 -5.56 2.99 -9.30
CA MET A 13 -6.98 2.68 -9.42
C MET A 13 -7.51 2.15 -8.10
N LEU A 14 -8.59 2.76 -7.60
CA LEU A 14 -9.28 2.32 -6.39
C LEU A 14 -10.71 1.90 -6.71
N SER A 15 -11.19 0.88 -6.00
CA SER A 15 -12.55 0.38 -6.06
C SER A 15 -13.14 0.31 -4.66
N HIS A 16 -14.34 0.88 -4.48
CA HIS A 16 -15.14 0.72 -3.28
C HIS A 16 -16.35 -0.15 -3.63
N ASP A 17 -16.27 -1.44 -3.30
CA ASP A 17 -17.27 -2.45 -3.66
C ASP A 17 -17.59 -3.29 -2.43
N THR A 18 -18.61 -2.85 -1.69
CA THR A 18 -18.96 -3.37 -0.36
C THR A 18 -20.43 -3.79 -0.24
N HIS A 19 -21.18 -3.74 -1.34
CA HIS A 19 -22.65 -3.92 -1.35
C HIS A 19 -23.14 -5.06 -2.24
N LEU A 20 -22.23 -5.82 -2.85
CA LEU A 20 -22.54 -6.95 -3.72
C LEU A 20 -21.89 -8.24 -3.18
N PRO A 21 -22.53 -9.41 -3.35
CA PRO A 21 -21.96 -10.67 -2.91
C PRO A 21 -20.70 -11.01 -3.71
N ARG A 22 -19.58 -11.16 -3.01
CA ARG A 22 -18.29 -11.57 -3.58
C ARG A 22 -17.36 -12.13 -2.49
N PRO A 23 -16.39 -12.99 -2.84
CA PRO A 23 -15.28 -13.31 -1.94
C PRO A 23 -14.52 -12.04 -1.53
N TYR A 24 -13.95 -12.05 -0.33
CA TYR A 24 -13.11 -10.95 0.12
C TYR A 24 -11.84 -10.84 -0.74
N SER A 25 -11.60 -9.66 -1.29
CA SER A 25 -10.34 -9.32 -1.95
C SER A 25 -10.18 -7.80 -2.00
N LEU A 26 -8.95 -7.33 -1.81
CA LEU A 26 -8.58 -5.93 -2.04
C LEU A 26 -8.14 -5.68 -3.49
N GLY A 27 -7.99 -6.73 -4.29
CA GLY A 27 -7.70 -6.64 -5.73
C GLY A 27 -6.35 -6.00 -6.04
N PHE A 28 -5.33 -6.24 -5.19
CA PHE A 28 -4.04 -5.57 -5.37
C PHE A 28 -3.36 -5.96 -6.69
N ARG A 29 -2.82 -4.94 -7.35
CA ARG A 29 -1.93 -5.06 -8.50
C ARG A 29 -0.85 -4.00 -8.41
N VAL A 30 0.40 -4.42 -8.49
CA VAL A 30 1.56 -3.53 -8.57
C VAL A 30 2.30 -3.88 -9.85
N GLN A 31 2.56 -2.89 -10.70
CA GLN A 31 3.19 -3.12 -12.00
C GLN A 31 4.22 -2.04 -12.28
N GLY A 32 5.39 -2.49 -12.73
CA GLY A 32 6.47 -1.64 -13.23
C GLY A 32 6.96 -2.15 -14.58
N THR A 33 8.12 -1.64 -15.01
CA THR A 33 8.74 -2.00 -16.29
C THR A 33 9.36 -3.40 -16.30
N GLU A 34 9.70 -3.94 -15.14
CA GLU A 34 10.40 -5.24 -15.00
C GLU A 34 9.53 -6.31 -14.33
N GLY A 35 8.26 -6.03 -14.04
CA GLY A 35 7.43 -7.03 -13.39
C GLY A 35 6.07 -6.55 -12.95
N ILE A 36 5.29 -7.52 -12.50
CA ILE A 36 3.91 -7.37 -12.06
C ILE A 36 3.62 -8.38 -10.95
N TRP A 37 2.90 -7.91 -9.93
CA TRP A 37 2.26 -8.76 -8.93
C TRP A 37 0.75 -8.54 -9.01
N MET A 38 -0.01 -9.63 -8.88
CA MET A 38 -1.47 -9.63 -8.77
C MET A 38 -1.92 -10.57 -7.66
N ASP A 39 -2.59 -10.00 -6.66
CA ASP A 39 -3.11 -10.72 -5.49
C ASP A 39 -4.15 -11.77 -5.89
N VAL A 40 -5.17 -11.38 -6.67
CA VAL A 40 -6.26 -12.29 -7.09
C VAL A 40 -5.78 -13.44 -7.96
N ASN A 41 -4.68 -13.24 -8.70
CA ASN A 41 -4.07 -14.31 -9.49
C ASN A 41 -3.07 -15.14 -8.68
N GLU A 42 -2.84 -14.78 -7.41
CA GLU A 42 -1.85 -15.37 -6.50
C GLU A 42 -0.46 -15.49 -7.12
N SER A 43 -0.07 -14.49 -7.93
CA SER A 43 1.05 -14.64 -8.85
C SER A 43 1.92 -13.40 -8.97
N VAL A 44 3.20 -13.64 -9.27
CA VAL A 44 4.23 -12.64 -9.57
C VAL A 44 4.91 -13.03 -10.89
N TYR A 45 5.23 -12.03 -11.72
CA TYR A 45 6.10 -12.17 -12.86
C TYR A 45 7.19 -11.10 -12.80
N ILE A 46 8.45 -11.52 -12.91
CA ILE A 46 9.61 -10.62 -12.96
C ILE A 46 10.43 -10.96 -14.19
N GLU A 47 10.59 -9.99 -15.10
CA GLU A 47 11.34 -10.12 -16.34
C GLU A 47 12.76 -10.64 -16.07
N GLY A 48 13.17 -11.69 -16.78
CA GLY A 48 14.49 -12.32 -16.65
C GLY A 48 14.77 -13.01 -15.30
N LYS A 49 13.82 -13.08 -14.36
CA LYS A 49 14.01 -13.75 -13.06
C LYS A 49 12.94 -14.79 -12.73
N SER A 50 11.76 -14.70 -13.33
CA SER A 50 10.72 -15.73 -13.20
C SER A 50 11.16 -17.06 -13.79
N LYS A 51 10.54 -18.15 -13.32
CA LYS A 51 10.96 -19.51 -13.67
C LYS A 51 10.94 -19.76 -15.18
N ASN A 52 9.89 -19.26 -15.83
CA ASN A 52 9.62 -19.40 -17.25
C ASN A 52 9.35 -18.02 -17.88
N TYR A 53 9.65 -17.87 -19.16
CA TYR A 53 9.35 -16.66 -19.93
C TYR A 53 7.84 -16.53 -20.15
N ASP A 54 7.31 -15.30 -20.03
CA ASP A 54 5.88 -14.96 -20.19
C ASP A 54 4.89 -15.82 -19.38
N GLU A 55 5.35 -16.42 -18.27
CA GLU A 55 4.53 -17.25 -17.40
C GLU A 55 4.60 -16.76 -15.95
N TRP A 56 3.47 -16.83 -15.28
CA TRP A 56 3.35 -16.50 -13.86
C TRP A 56 4.10 -17.49 -12.97
N ASP A 57 4.83 -16.98 -11.99
CA ASP A 57 5.20 -17.75 -10.82
C ASP A 57 4.13 -17.61 -9.74
N LYS A 58 4.00 -18.63 -8.88
CA LYS A 58 3.24 -18.52 -7.63
C LYS A 58 3.84 -17.42 -6.76
N ALA A 59 3.00 -16.54 -6.22
CA ALA A 59 3.43 -15.44 -5.37
C ALA A 59 4.19 -15.94 -4.12
N SER A 60 3.82 -17.10 -3.57
CA SER A 60 4.47 -17.67 -2.38
C SER A 60 5.98 -17.86 -2.56
N VAL A 61 6.44 -18.26 -3.75
CA VAL A 61 7.88 -18.43 -4.06
C VAL A 61 8.65 -17.11 -3.87
N TRP A 62 8.03 -16.01 -4.26
CA TRP A 62 8.60 -14.67 -4.14
C TRP A 62 8.47 -14.14 -2.73
N PHE A 63 7.32 -14.34 -2.09
CA PHE A 63 7.06 -13.85 -0.75
C PHE A 63 7.94 -14.53 0.29
N GLU A 64 8.13 -15.85 0.25
CA GLU A 64 9.05 -16.54 1.15
C GLU A 64 10.49 -16.01 1.02
N LYS A 65 10.93 -15.74 -0.21
CA LYS A 65 12.28 -15.23 -0.49
C LYS A 65 12.46 -13.78 -0.04
N TYR A 66 11.46 -12.94 -0.26
CA TYR A 66 11.51 -11.50 -0.03
C TYR A 66 10.70 -11.03 1.17
N ASP A 67 10.32 -11.94 2.06
CA ASP A 67 9.55 -11.60 3.26
C ASP A 67 10.30 -10.55 4.09
N HIS A 68 9.53 -9.56 4.55
CA HIS A 68 10.06 -8.34 5.09
C HIS A 68 10.81 -8.61 6.41
N PRO A 69 11.97 -7.99 6.66
CA PRO A 69 12.75 -8.24 7.88
C PRO A 69 11.96 -8.05 9.19
N LEU A 70 11.04 -7.07 9.25
CA LEU A 70 10.14 -6.90 10.40
C LEU A 70 9.23 -8.11 10.62
N TRP A 71 8.67 -8.69 9.54
CA TRP A 71 7.85 -9.89 9.64
C TRP A 71 8.67 -11.06 10.17
N LYS A 72 9.82 -11.37 9.55
CA LYS A 72 10.75 -12.40 10.04
C LYS A 72 11.14 -12.26 11.52
N LYS A 73 11.27 -11.01 11.98
CA LYS A 73 11.68 -10.69 13.35
C LYS A 73 10.55 -10.82 14.36
N TYR A 74 9.32 -10.47 13.98
CA TYR A 74 8.21 -10.30 14.91
C TYR A 74 6.98 -11.18 14.65
N GLU A 75 7.02 -12.07 13.65
CA GLU A 75 5.91 -12.95 13.27
C GLU A 75 5.26 -13.64 14.48
N LYS A 76 6.06 -14.19 15.41
CA LYS A 76 5.56 -14.88 16.62
C LYS A 76 4.73 -14.00 17.56
N PHE A 77 4.92 -12.68 17.53
CA PHE A 77 4.12 -11.73 18.32
C PHE A 77 2.88 -11.28 17.57
N ALA A 78 2.94 -11.29 16.23
CA ALA A 78 1.84 -10.95 15.36
C ALA A 78 0.88 -12.13 15.12
N GLU A 79 1.34 -13.37 15.27
CA GLU A 79 0.53 -14.57 15.07
C GLU A 79 -0.72 -14.55 15.96
N GLY A 80 -1.89 -14.77 15.33
CA GLY A 80 -3.18 -14.72 16.01
C GLY A 80 -3.70 -13.31 16.35
N ALA A 81 -2.94 -12.25 16.06
CA ALA A 81 -3.44 -10.89 16.23
C ALA A 81 -4.36 -10.48 15.06
N GLY A 82 -5.58 -10.04 15.37
CA GLY A 82 -6.51 -9.37 14.43
C GLY A 82 -6.56 -9.98 13.03
N HIS A 83 -6.46 -9.11 12.00
CA HIS A 83 -6.57 -9.46 10.59
C HIS A 83 -5.29 -10.15 10.04
N GLY A 84 -4.93 -11.31 10.58
CA GLY A 84 -3.78 -12.09 10.09
C GLY A 84 -2.42 -11.56 10.55
N GLY A 85 -2.39 -10.79 11.63
CA GLY A 85 -1.17 -10.30 12.29
C GLY A 85 -0.75 -8.88 11.92
N MET A 86 -1.20 -8.35 10.78
CA MET A 86 -0.81 -7.00 10.34
C MET A 86 -1.17 -5.90 11.34
N ASP A 87 -2.27 -6.06 12.07
CA ASP A 87 -2.72 -5.10 13.09
C ASP A 87 -1.67 -4.93 14.20
N TRP A 88 -0.99 -6.01 14.57
CA TRP A 88 0.06 -5.96 15.58
C TRP A 88 1.21 -5.03 15.14
N PHE A 89 1.64 -5.12 13.88
CA PHE A 89 2.71 -4.26 13.35
C PHE A 89 2.33 -2.79 13.37
N VAL A 90 1.10 -2.47 12.96
CA VAL A 90 0.59 -1.09 12.96
C VAL A 90 0.54 -0.53 14.38
N PHE A 91 -0.03 -1.27 15.33
CA PHE A 91 -0.11 -0.83 16.73
C PHE A 91 1.27 -0.75 17.39
N ASN A 92 2.12 -1.75 17.18
CA ASN A 92 3.49 -1.75 17.68
C ASN A 92 4.25 -0.54 17.14
N GLY A 93 4.15 -0.23 15.85
CA GLY A 93 4.82 0.93 15.27
C GLY A 93 4.32 2.25 15.82
N PHE A 94 3.03 2.40 16.07
CA PHE A 94 2.54 3.58 16.78
C PHE A 94 3.14 3.71 18.19
N ILE A 95 3.13 2.62 18.98
CA ILE A 95 3.65 2.62 20.35
C ILE A 95 5.15 2.91 20.40
N GLU A 96 5.93 2.31 19.49
CA GLU A 96 7.37 2.55 19.40
C GLU A 96 7.69 3.97 18.97
N ALA A 97 6.92 4.57 18.04
CA ALA A 97 7.04 5.98 17.70
C ALA A 97 6.90 6.89 18.92
N VAL A 98 5.88 6.63 19.74
CA VAL A 98 5.59 7.39 20.96
C VAL A 98 6.72 7.22 21.98
N LYS A 99 7.15 5.99 22.27
CA LYS A 99 8.23 5.70 23.22
C LYS A 99 9.54 6.37 22.81
N GLN A 100 9.85 6.37 21.51
CA GLN A 100 11.07 6.94 20.97
C GLN A 100 10.96 8.45 20.65
N LYS A 101 9.78 9.05 20.83
CA LYS A 101 9.49 10.46 20.47
C LYS A 101 9.84 10.76 19.00
N LYS A 102 9.51 9.82 18.11
CA LYS A 102 9.71 9.93 16.65
C LYS A 102 8.37 10.06 15.94
N GLN A 103 8.40 10.60 14.73
CA GLN A 103 7.24 10.65 13.86
C GLN A 103 6.89 9.23 13.37
N PRO A 104 5.62 8.79 13.42
CA PRO A 104 5.20 7.57 12.75
C PRO A 104 5.44 7.67 11.23
N PRO A 105 5.82 6.58 10.55
CA PRO A 105 6.09 6.60 9.12
C PRO A 105 4.92 7.08 8.25
N ILE A 106 3.70 6.70 8.62
CA ILE A 106 2.46 7.27 8.08
C ILE A 106 2.06 8.42 8.99
N ASP A 107 2.24 9.65 8.52
CA ASP A 107 1.97 10.86 9.28
C ASP A 107 0.59 11.48 8.98
N ILE A 108 0.35 12.64 9.57
CA ILE A 108 -0.90 13.39 9.38
C ILE A 108 -1.12 13.80 7.92
N TYR A 109 -0.06 14.11 7.16
CA TYR A 109 -0.21 14.51 5.76
C TYR A 109 -0.58 13.31 4.89
N ASP A 110 -0.01 12.15 5.17
CA ASP A 110 -0.36 10.91 4.48
C ASP A 110 -1.82 10.53 4.78
N SER A 111 -2.22 10.64 6.05
CA SER A 111 -3.59 10.38 6.50
C SER A 111 -4.60 11.33 5.84
N LEU A 112 -4.31 12.64 5.80
CA LEU A 112 -5.14 13.62 5.07
C LEU A 112 -5.21 13.32 3.57
N THR A 113 -4.10 12.91 2.96
CA THR A 113 -4.04 12.56 1.53
C THR A 113 -4.89 11.33 1.21
N MET A 114 -4.89 10.32 2.08
CA MET A 114 -5.76 9.15 1.95
C MET A 114 -7.23 9.51 2.19
N SER A 115 -7.53 10.26 3.25
CA SER A 115 -8.91 10.60 3.62
C SER A 115 -9.59 11.58 2.65
N VAL A 116 -8.83 12.49 2.01
CA VAL A 116 -9.42 13.47 1.08
C VAL A 116 -10.00 12.82 -0.18
N ILE A 117 -9.64 11.57 -0.48
CA ILE A 117 -10.20 10.81 -1.60
C ILE A 117 -11.74 10.78 -1.51
N THR A 118 -12.29 10.56 -0.32
CA THR A 118 -13.74 10.49 -0.09
C THR A 118 -14.46 11.77 -0.56
N PRO A 119 -14.22 12.96 0.03
CA PRO A 119 -14.93 14.18 -0.38
C PRO A 119 -14.60 14.62 -1.82
N LEU A 120 -13.40 14.33 -2.33
CA LEU A 120 -13.09 14.62 -3.74
C LEU A 120 -13.85 13.70 -4.70
N SER A 121 -14.01 12.43 -4.35
CA SER A 121 -14.78 11.48 -5.17
C SER A 121 -16.26 11.86 -5.21
N GLU A 122 -16.85 12.24 -4.07
CA GLU A 122 -18.22 12.76 -4.00
C GLU A 122 -18.39 14.02 -4.86
N LYS A 123 -17.45 14.96 -4.74
CA LYS A 123 -17.45 16.18 -5.56
C LYS A 123 -17.29 15.89 -7.06
N SER A 124 -16.49 14.87 -7.42
CA SER A 124 -16.35 14.41 -8.80
C SER A 124 -17.69 13.90 -9.35
N LEU A 125 -18.37 13.02 -8.61
CA LEU A 125 -19.66 12.46 -8.97
C LEU A 125 -20.72 13.56 -9.18
N LEU A 126 -20.81 14.52 -8.25
CA LEU A 126 -21.74 15.66 -8.34
C LEU A 126 -21.48 16.57 -9.54
N ARG A 127 -20.27 16.50 -10.13
CA ARG A 127 -19.84 17.31 -11.28
C ARG A 127 -19.67 16.46 -12.54
N GLY A 128 -20.47 15.41 -12.69
CA GLY A 128 -20.46 14.58 -13.90
C GLY A 128 -19.15 13.83 -14.10
N ASN A 129 -18.55 13.33 -13.02
CA ASN A 129 -17.27 12.60 -13.02
C ASN A 129 -16.05 13.45 -13.42
N SER A 130 -16.12 14.77 -13.22
CA SER A 130 -15.00 15.66 -13.57
C SER A 130 -13.76 15.42 -12.68
N PRO A 131 -12.53 15.53 -13.23
CA PRO A 131 -11.31 15.45 -12.43
C PRO A 131 -11.27 16.49 -11.30
N GLN A 132 -10.88 16.06 -10.09
CA GLN A 132 -10.69 16.95 -8.95
C GLN A 132 -9.20 17.14 -8.65
N LYS A 133 -8.79 18.38 -8.37
CA LYS A 133 -7.42 18.67 -7.94
C LYS A 133 -7.21 18.21 -6.51
N PHE A 134 -6.14 17.44 -6.29
CA PHE A 134 -5.69 17.09 -4.95
C PHE A 134 -5.07 18.30 -4.24
N PRO A 135 -5.46 18.60 -3.00
CA PRO A 135 -4.74 19.56 -2.16
C PRO A 135 -3.35 19.03 -1.81
N ASP A 136 -2.33 19.89 -1.90
CA ASP A 136 -1.02 19.59 -1.33
C ASP A 136 -0.99 20.00 0.15
N PHE A 137 -1.35 19.06 1.02
CA PHE A 137 -1.32 19.27 2.47
C PHE A 137 0.09 19.52 3.02
N THR A 138 1.13 19.09 2.30
CA THR A 138 2.52 19.27 2.70
C THR A 138 3.08 20.65 2.32
N ARG A 139 2.34 21.43 1.51
CA ARG A 139 2.76 22.73 0.97
C ARG A 139 4.12 22.66 0.27
N GLY A 140 4.30 21.68 -0.60
CA GLY A 140 5.49 21.45 -1.40
C GLY A 140 6.59 20.63 -0.71
N LYS A 141 6.48 20.34 0.58
CA LYS A 141 7.49 19.57 1.33
C LYS A 141 7.61 18.13 0.84
N TRP A 142 6.57 17.56 0.24
CA TRP A 142 6.61 16.21 -0.34
C TRP A 142 7.76 16.01 -1.32
N LYS A 143 8.19 17.05 -2.04
CA LYS A 143 9.29 16.99 -3.02
C LYS A 143 10.65 16.61 -2.42
N GLN A 144 10.84 16.91 -1.13
CA GLN A 144 12.10 16.66 -0.41
C GLN A 144 11.95 15.60 0.69
N ARG A 145 10.72 15.13 0.93
CA ARG A 145 10.43 14.12 1.95
C ARG A 145 11.06 12.79 1.51
N LYS A 146 11.80 12.17 2.42
CA LYS A 146 12.33 10.82 2.24
C LYS A 146 11.34 9.81 2.80
N ASN A 147 11.17 8.68 2.10
CA ASN A 147 10.41 7.56 2.64
C ASN A 147 11.17 6.97 3.85
N ILE A 148 10.45 6.70 4.92
CA ILE A 148 10.96 6.08 6.15
C ILE A 148 10.12 4.87 6.60
N PHE A 149 9.13 4.47 5.79
CA PHE A 149 8.25 3.35 6.10
C PHE A 149 8.98 2.03 5.86
N ALA A 150 9.18 1.27 6.94
CA ALA A 150 9.68 -0.11 6.91
C ALA A 150 10.88 -0.30 5.94
N LEU A 151 11.95 0.49 6.13
CA LEU A 151 13.15 0.40 5.27
C LEU A 151 14.01 -0.84 5.58
N ASP A 152 13.95 -1.31 6.82
CA ASP A 152 14.72 -2.44 7.36
C ASP A 152 14.03 -2.98 8.65
N ASP A 153 14.76 -3.72 9.48
CA ASP A 153 14.28 -4.28 10.75
C ASP A 153 14.57 -3.39 11.98
N SER A 154 15.16 -2.21 11.78
CA SER A 154 15.53 -1.25 12.84
C SER A 154 14.40 -0.29 13.20
N GLY A 155 13.46 -0.14 12.27
CA GLY A 155 12.28 0.70 12.42
C GLY A 155 11.07 -0.06 12.95
N PHE A 156 9.94 0.59 12.75
CA PHE A 156 8.60 0.07 12.99
C PHE A 156 7.66 0.65 11.92
#